data_AF-A0A8T6SH41-F1
#
_entry.id   AF-A0A8T6SH41-F1
#
_cell.length_a   1.000
_cell.length_b   1.000
_cell.length_c   1.000
_cell.angle_alpha   90.00
_cell.angle_beta   90.00
_cell.angle_gamma   90.00
#
_symmetry.space_group_name_H-M   'P 1'
#
loop_
_entity.id
_entity.type
_entity.pdbx_description
1 polymer ?
#
loop_
_entity_poly.entity_id
_entity_poly.type
_entity_poly.pdbx_seq_one_letter_code
_entity_poly.pdbx_strand_id
1 'polypeptide(L)'
;MEEQEDKRIMGKKLKSAIREASALILSKRYRTRGAPLQRIDQIFREKGIPSELGLRKTREELDDIGVKLKEIEEPWGGSTITRYIGVIDPSLGIEDIRPYNRRDTAILALIAAKGRRVPFSEVNKEVKKIVNDEQEANNLLSSAVSRLKEDDVIKLDKEKGTIELTDFGQALLPPKEQIKKIIIDTLISGKGNLKDF
;
A
#
# COMPACT_ATOMS: atom_id res chain seq x y z
N MET A 1 -1.81 -45.52 -5.00
CA MET A 1 -0.74 -44.91 -4.17
C MET A 1 -0.11 -43.72 -4.89
N GLU A 2 0.26 -43.83 -6.17
CA GLU A 2 0.79 -42.71 -6.99
C GLU A 2 -0.08 -41.44 -6.95
N GLU A 3 -1.40 -41.54 -7.11
CA GLU A 3 -2.28 -40.36 -7.15
C GLU A 3 -2.29 -39.55 -5.83
N GLN A 4 -2.09 -40.21 -4.68
CA GLN A 4 -2.00 -39.52 -3.39
C GLN A 4 -0.62 -38.87 -3.20
N GLU A 5 0.42 -39.47 -3.77
CA GLU A 5 1.79 -38.96 -3.70
C GLU A 5 1.97 -37.73 -4.61
N ASP A 6 1.42 -37.76 -5.82
CA ASP A 6 1.41 -36.63 -6.74
C ASP A 6 0.65 -35.42 -6.17
N LYS A 7 -0.53 -35.66 -5.56
CA LYS A 7 -1.28 -34.61 -4.86
C LYS A 7 -0.49 -33.99 -3.72
N ARG A 8 0.28 -34.81 -2.98
CA ARG A 8 1.12 -34.35 -1.87
C ARG A 8 2.32 -33.52 -2.36
N ILE A 9 2.97 -33.94 -3.45
CA ILE A 9 4.09 -33.22 -4.07
C ILE A 9 3.60 -31.88 -4.63
N MET A 10 2.47 -31.89 -5.34
CA MET A 10 1.86 -30.67 -5.89
C MET A 10 1.47 -29.69 -4.78
N GLY A 11 0.90 -30.17 -3.68
CA GLY A 11 0.56 -29.35 -2.51
C GLY A 11 1.80 -28.67 -1.89
N LYS A 12 2.92 -29.39 -1.78
CA LYS A 12 4.19 -28.80 -1.27
C LYS A 12 4.74 -27.73 -2.21
N LYS A 13 4.75 -27.99 -3.53
CA LYS A 13 5.19 -27.03 -4.55
C LYS A 13 4.34 -25.76 -4.52
N LEU A 14 3.02 -25.91 -4.48
CA LEU A 14 2.08 -24.81 -4.40
C LEU A 14 2.34 -23.95 -3.15
N LYS A 15 2.46 -24.58 -1.97
CA LYS A 15 2.71 -23.87 -0.72
C LYS A 15 4.03 -23.10 -0.73
N SER A 16 5.09 -23.69 -1.30
CA SER A 16 6.37 -23.01 -1.50
C SER A 16 6.23 -21.80 -2.46
N ALA A 17 5.49 -21.96 -3.56
CA ALA A 17 5.25 -20.89 -4.52
C ALA A 17 4.51 -19.69 -3.90
N ILE A 18 3.45 -19.97 -3.15
CA ILE A 18 2.65 -18.95 -2.46
C ILE A 18 3.52 -18.17 -1.47
N ARG A 19 4.35 -18.86 -0.69
CA ARG A 19 5.26 -18.21 0.27
C ARG A 19 6.24 -17.29 -0.42
N GLU A 20 6.86 -17.73 -1.51
CA GLU A 20 7.82 -16.93 -2.27
C GLU A 20 7.15 -15.72 -2.93
N ALA A 21 5.98 -15.90 -3.53
CA ALA A 21 5.21 -14.80 -4.12
C ALA A 21 4.78 -13.78 -3.06
N SER A 22 4.27 -14.24 -1.92
CA SER A 22 3.89 -13.39 -0.78
C SER A 22 5.09 -12.60 -0.25
N ALA A 23 6.24 -13.26 -0.07
CA ALA A 23 7.46 -12.62 0.38
C ALA A 23 7.97 -11.57 -0.63
N LEU A 24 7.87 -11.84 -1.93
CA LEU A 24 8.20 -10.88 -2.97
C LEU A 24 7.31 -9.64 -2.86
N ILE A 25 5.99 -9.82 -2.80
CA ILE A 25 4.99 -8.74 -2.73
C ILE A 25 5.22 -7.86 -1.48
N LEU A 26 5.48 -8.48 -0.33
CA LEU A 26 5.66 -7.80 0.96
C LEU A 26 7.07 -7.26 1.18
N SER A 27 8.03 -7.59 0.31
CA SER A 27 9.42 -7.15 0.49
C SER A 27 9.55 -5.63 0.50
N LYS A 28 10.57 -5.13 1.22
CA LYS A 28 10.87 -3.69 1.35
C LYS A 28 10.91 -2.95 0.00
N ARG A 29 11.36 -3.61 -1.06
CA ARG A 29 11.46 -3.05 -2.42
C ARG A 29 10.08 -2.82 -3.06
N TYR A 30 9.12 -3.69 -2.78
CA TYR A 30 7.84 -3.73 -3.49
C TYR A 30 6.66 -3.23 -2.68
N ARG A 31 6.80 -3.10 -1.35
CA ARG A 31 5.73 -2.56 -0.49
C ARG A 31 5.25 -1.14 -0.88
N THR A 32 6.09 -0.30 -1.50
CA THR A 32 5.72 1.05 -1.98
C THR A 32 5.68 1.18 -3.50
N ARG A 33 5.83 0.10 -4.27
CA ARG A 33 5.85 0.18 -5.75
C ARG A 33 5.05 -0.92 -6.47
N GLY A 34 4.63 -1.94 -5.73
CA GLY A 34 4.03 -3.16 -6.26
C GLY A 34 5.06 -4.11 -6.90
N ALA A 35 4.87 -5.41 -6.70
CA ALA A 35 5.64 -6.45 -7.37
C ALA A 35 5.12 -6.64 -8.81
N PRO A 36 5.99 -6.63 -9.84
CA PRO A 36 5.56 -6.87 -11.22
C PRO A 36 4.96 -8.26 -11.40
N LEU A 37 3.84 -8.36 -12.12
CA LEU A 37 3.18 -9.64 -12.43
C LEU A 37 4.16 -10.64 -13.05
N GLN A 38 5.01 -10.19 -13.98
CA GLN A 38 6.04 -11.02 -14.63
C GLN A 38 6.96 -11.76 -13.63
N ARG A 39 7.32 -11.11 -12.51
CA ARG A 39 8.17 -11.73 -11.47
C ARG A 39 7.38 -12.73 -10.62
N ILE A 40 6.11 -12.45 -10.37
CA ILE A 40 5.22 -13.34 -9.64
C ILE A 40 4.94 -14.60 -10.48
N ASP A 41 4.62 -14.43 -11.77
CA ASP A 41 4.41 -15.52 -12.73
C ASP A 41 5.64 -16.41 -12.86
N GLN A 42 6.83 -15.82 -12.84
CA GLN A 42 8.07 -16.59 -12.86
C GLN A 42 8.15 -17.56 -11.69
N ILE A 43 7.80 -17.16 -10.46
CA ILE A 43 7.80 -18.02 -9.27
C ILE A 43 6.86 -19.22 -9.46
N PHE A 44 5.66 -19.00 -9.99
CA PHE A 44 4.69 -20.07 -10.21
C PHE A 44 5.14 -21.03 -11.31
N ARG A 45 5.62 -20.48 -12.43
CA ARG A 45 6.11 -21.25 -13.57
C ARG A 45 7.29 -22.15 -13.20
N GLU A 46 8.26 -21.66 -12.43
CA GLU A 46 9.42 -22.45 -11.98
C GLU A 46 9.02 -23.66 -11.13
N LYS A 47 7.83 -23.63 -10.52
CA LYS A 47 7.28 -24.72 -9.71
C LYS A 47 6.19 -25.54 -10.42
N GLY A 48 5.93 -25.26 -11.70
CA GLY A 48 4.90 -25.92 -12.50
C GLY A 48 3.47 -25.61 -12.02
N ILE A 49 3.26 -24.45 -11.40
CA ILE A 49 1.95 -24.00 -10.92
C ILE A 49 1.34 -23.04 -11.95
N PRO A 50 0.08 -23.23 -12.38
CA PRO A 50 -0.62 -22.24 -13.19
C PRO A 50 -0.71 -20.90 -12.46
N SER A 51 -0.34 -19.80 -13.12
CA SER A 51 -0.32 -18.46 -12.51
C SER A 51 -1.65 -18.07 -11.87
N GLU A 52 -2.78 -18.33 -12.53
CA GLU A 52 -4.12 -18.03 -12.01
C GLU A 52 -4.38 -18.74 -10.68
N LEU A 53 -4.02 -20.02 -10.58
CA LEU A 53 -4.14 -20.80 -9.35
C LEU A 53 -3.21 -20.26 -8.26
N GLY A 54 -1.96 -19.97 -8.63
CA GLY A 54 -0.95 -19.42 -7.71
C GLY A 54 -1.37 -18.06 -7.14
N LEU A 55 -1.81 -17.13 -7.98
CA LEU A 55 -2.31 -15.81 -7.59
C LEU A 55 -3.55 -15.90 -6.72
N ARG A 56 -4.53 -16.73 -7.10
CA ARG A 56 -5.75 -16.93 -6.31
C ARG A 56 -5.42 -17.42 -4.90
N LYS A 57 -4.57 -18.45 -4.78
CA LYS A 57 -4.17 -19.00 -3.49
C LYS A 57 -3.30 -18.04 -2.67
N THR A 58 -2.46 -17.25 -3.34
CA THR A 58 -1.69 -16.19 -2.68
C THR A 58 -2.60 -15.11 -2.12
N ARG A 59 -3.66 -14.72 -2.85
CA ARG A 59 -4.66 -13.77 -2.37
C ARG A 59 -5.40 -14.31 -1.15
N GLU A 60 -5.87 -15.56 -1.18
CA GLU A 60 -6.53 -16.22 -0.04
C GLU A 60 -5.63 -16.21 1.20
N GLU A 61 -4.39 -16.68 1.10
CA GLU A 61 -3.47 -16.77 2.24
C GLU A 61 -3.03 -15.41 2.80
N LEU A 62 -2.93 -14.38 1.95
CA LEU A 62 -2.66 -13.02 2.40
C LEU A 62 -3.88 -12.40 3.09
N ASP A 63 -5.09 -12.64 2.58
CA ASP A 63 -6.32 -12.11 3.20
C ASP A 63 -6.55 -12.70 4.60
N ASP A 64 -6.21 -13.98 4.80
CA ASP A 64 -6.27 -14.66 6.10
C ASP A 64 -5.40 -14.01 7.19
N ILE A 65 -4.35 -13.28 6.79
CA ILE A 65 -3.47 -12.52 7.70
C ILE A 65 -3.74 -11.01 7.63
N GLY A 66 -4.87 -10.61 7.03
CA GLY A 66 -5.31 -9.22 6.87
C GLY A 66 -4.44 -8.39 5.94
N VAL A 67 -3.88 -9.01 4.91
CA VAL A 67 -3.19 -8.34 3.79
C VAL A 67 -4.02 -8.49 2.52
N LYS A 68 -4.59 -7.40 2.03
CA LYS A 68 -5.34 -7.39 0.78
C LYS A 68 -4.41 -7.24 -0.41
N LEU A 69 -4.39 -8.25 -1.26
CA LEU A 69 -3.66 -8.20 -2.52
C LEU A 69 -4.45 -7.38 -3.56
N LYS A 70 -3.96 -6.20 -3.92
CA LYS A 70 -4.53 -5.35 -4.97
C LYS A 70 -3.70 -5.38 -6.24
N GLU A 71 -4.40 -5.32 -7.37
CA GLU A 71 -3.84 -5.22 -8.71
C GLU A 71 -3.85 -3.77 -9.18
N ILE A 72 -2.78 -3.35 -9.83
CA ILE A 72 -2.58 -1.99 -10.34
C ILE A 72 -2.08 -2.11 -11.77
N GLU A 73 -2.77 -1.42 -12.68
CA GLU A 73 -2.38 -1.27 -14.06
C GLU A 73 -1.82 0.13 -14.30
N GLU A 74 -0.60 0.23 -14.80
CA GLU A 74 0.06 1.51 -15.04
C GLU A 74 0.56 1.58 -16.49
N PRO A 75 0.44 2.74 -17.16
CA PRO A 75 1.05 2.94 -18.47
C PRO A 75 2.57 3.04 -18.33
N TRP A 76 3.30 2.24 -19.12
CA TRP A 76 4.76 2.25 -19.21
C TRP A 76 5.21 2.11 -20.66
N GLY A 77 5.85 3.14 -21.20
CA GLY A 77 6.49 3.09 -22.53
C GLY A 77 5.54 2.68 -23.68
N GLY A 78 4.28 3.11 -23.64
CA GLY A 78 3.27 2.77 -24.66
C GLY A 78 2.57 1.42 -24.45
N SER A 79 2.86 0.71 -23.36
CA SER A 79 2.19 -0.52 -22.92
C SER A 79 1.59 -0.36 -21.53
N THR A 80 0.75 -1.30 -21.10
CA THR A 80 0.28 -1.37 -19.71
C THR A 80 1.09 -2.42 -18.95
N ILE A 81 1.58 -2.08 -17.78
CA ILE A 81 2.21 -3.02 -16.85
C ILE A 81 1.28 -3.30 -15.68
N THR A 82 1.19 -4.58 -15.30
CA THR A 82 0.44 -5.01 -14.13
C THR A 82 1.38 -5.21 -12.94
N ARG A 83 1.01 -4.63 -11.80
CA ARG A 83 1.70 -4.82 -10.53
C ARG A 83 0.73 -5.25 -9.44
N TYR A 84 1.25 -5.98 -8.47
CA TYR A 84 0.51 -6.46 -7.32
C TYR A 84 1.08 -5.88 -6.04
N ILE A 85 0.22 -5.34 -5.18
CA ILE A 85 0.61 -4.75 -3.90
C ILE A 85 -0.16 -5.39 -2.74
N GLY A 86 0.54 -5.63 -1.65
CA GLY A 86 -0.07 -6.01 -0.38
C GLY A 86 -0.50 -4.76 0.39
N VAL A 87 -1.81 -4.58 0.57
CA VAL A 87 -2.38 -3.52 1.41
C VAL A 87 -2.76 -4.12 2.75
N ILE A 88 -2.00 -3.78 3.77
CA ILE A 88 -2.19 -4.29 5.13
C ILE A 88 -3.39 -3.60 5.77
N ASP A 89 -4.23 -4.38 6.46
CA ASP A 89 -5.30 -3.84 7.28
C ASP A 89 -4.69 -2.94 8.39
N PRO A 90 -5.00 -1.63 8.37
CA PRO A 90 -4.55 -0.68 9.39
C PRO A 90 -4.89 -1.07 10.82
N SER A 91 -5.92 -1.92 11.03
CA SER A 91 -6.34 -2.39 12.35
C SER A 91 -5.35 -3.35 13.02
N LEU A 92 -4.49 -4.03 12.26
CA LEU A 92 -3.57 -5.04 12.78
C LEU A 92 -2.42 -4.49 13.64
N GLY A 93 -2.21 -3.17 13.67
CA GLY A 93 -1.19 -2.54 14.52
C GLY A 93 0.28 -2.87 14.18
N ILE A 94 0.54 -3.69 13.14
CA ILE A 94 1.90 -4.05 12.72
C ILE A 94 2.49 -2.89 11.90
N GLU A 95 3.54 -2.24 12.41
CA GLU A 95 4.12 -1.06 11.76
C GLU A 95 5.19 -1.39 10.72
N ASP A 96 6.01 -2.41 10.98
CA ASP A 96 7.20 -2.74 10.15
C ASP A 96 6.88 -3.07 8.69
N ILE A 97 5.70 -3.66 8.48
CA ILE A 97 5.23 -4.07 7.18
C ILE A 97 4.49 -2.95 6.44
N ARG A 98 4.11 -1.87 7.13
CA ARG A 98 3.39 -0.75 6.49
C ARG A 98 4.30 -0.06 5.47
N PRO A 99 3.74 0.38 4.32
CA PRO A 99 4.50 1.15 3.35
C PRO A 99 4.90 2.52 3.92
N TYR A 100 4.07 3.08 4.80
CA TYR A 100 4.21 4.41 5.37
C TYR A 100 4.00 4.39 6.89
N ASN A 101 4.62 5.34 7.58
CA ASN A 101 4.32 5.57 8.99
C ASN A 101 2.87 6.07 9.15
N ARG A 102 2.39 6.11 10.40
CA ARG A 102 1.01 6.54 10.69
C ARG A 102 0.72 7.97 10.18
N ARG A 103 1.65 8.91 10.37
CA ARG A 103 1.48 10.32 9.98
C ARG A 103 1.34 10.49 8.47
N ASP A 104 2.23 9.87 7.71
CA ASP A 104 2.22 9.86 6.24
C ASP A 104 0.92 9.21 5.73
N THR A 105 0.51 8.10 6.35
CA THR A 105 -0.75 7.42 6.04
C THR A 105 -1.96 8.32 6.33
N ALA A 106 -1.95 9.06 7.44
CA ALA A 106 -3.02 9.99 7.80
C ALA A 106 -3.11 11.17 6.82
N ILE A 107 -1.98 11.68 6.33
CA ILE A 107 -1.96 12.70 5.27
C ILE A 107 -2.49 12.15 3.95
N LEU A 108 -2.07 10.94 3.56
CA LEU A 108 -2.59 10.29 2.36
C LEU A 108 -4.11 10.07 2.46
N ALA A 109 -4.57 9.60 3.61
CA ALA A 109 -5.99 9.42 3.93
C ALA A 109 -6.76 10.75 3.87
N LEU A 110 -6.19 11.84 4.39
CA LEU A 110 -6.77 13.18 4.33
C LEU A 110 -6.90 13.69 2.90
N ILE A 111 -5.86 13.54 2.07
CA ILE A 111 -5.89 13.89 0.65
C ILE A 111 -7.03 13.12 -0.04
N ALA A 112 -7.10 11.80 0.17
CA ALA A 112 -8.12 10.95 -0.42
C ALA A 112 -9.54 11.27 0.02
N ALA A 113 -9.73 11.68 1.28
CA ALA A 113 -11.02 12.09 1.81
C ALA A 113 -11.54 13.37 1.12
N LYS A 114 -10.63 14.23 0.63
CA LYS A 114 -10.98 15.45 -0.12
C LYS A 114 -11.20 15.19 -1.61
N GLY A 115 -10.57 14.16 -2.16
CA GLY A 115 -10.80 13.70 -3.53
C GLY A 115 -9.52 13.30 -4.24
N ARG A 116 -9.63 12.93 -5.52
CA ARG A 116 -8.47 12.56 -6.36
C ARG A 116 -7.52 13.73 -6.59
N ARG A 117 -8.05 14.95 -6.69
CA ARG A 117 -7.28 16.18 -6.92
C ARG A 117 -7.74 17.24 -5.93
N VAL A 118 -6.81 17.79 -5.15
CA VAL A 118 -7.11 18.73 -4.06
C VAL A 118 -6.11 19.89 -4.02
N PRO A 119 -6.54 21.13 -3.77
CA PRO A 119 -5.61 22.24 -3.51
C PRO A 119 -4.73 21.95 -2.29
N PHE A 120 -3.42 22.19 -2.41
CA PHE A 120 -2.47 22.03 -1.30
C PHE A 120 -2.87 22.88 -0.09
N SER A 121 -3.38 24.09 -0.35
CA SER A 121 -3.86 25.02 0.69
C SER A 121 -5.01 24.45 1.51
N GLU A 122 -5.90 23.65 0.90
CA GLU A 122 -7.03 23.03 1.61
C GLU A 122 -6.54 21.92 2.54
N VAL A 123 -5.63 21.07 2.06
CA VAL A 123 -5.01 20.02 2.89
C VAL A 123 -4.26 20.66 4.05
N ASN A 124 -3.46 21.70 3.80
CA ASN A 124 -2.73 22.42 4.85
C ASN A 124 -3.66 23.04 5.90
N LYS A 125 -4.75 23.68 5.46
CA LYS A 125 -5.75 24.24 6.37
C LYS A 125 -6.34 23.18 7.29
N GLU A 126 -6.61 21.98 6.79
CA GLU A 126 -7.19 20.92 7.61
C GLU A 126 -6.17 20.31 8.58
N VAL A 127 -4.93 20.10 8.15
CA VAL A 127 -3.85 19.63 9.05
C VAL A 127 -3.65 20.63 10.19
N LYS A 128 -3.60 21.94 9.90
CA LYS A 128 -3.47 23.00 10.92
C LYS A 128 -4.59 22.97 11.96
N LYS A 129 -5.85 22.78 11.53
CA LYS A 129 -6.99 22.67 12.45
C LYS A 129 -6.90 21.45 13.38
N ILE A 130 -6.27 20.38 12.92
CA ILE A 130 -6.18 19.14 13.69
C ILE A 130 -5.03 19.21 14.69
N VAL A 131 -3.84 19.64 14.23
CA VAL A 131 -2.63 19.68 15.04
C VAL A 131 -2.62 20.86 16.01
N ASN A 132 -3.34 21.95 15.71
CA ASN A 132 -3.36 23.19 16.50
C ASN A 132 -1.98 23.85 16.72
N ASP A 133 -0.98 23.47 15.92
CA ASP A 133 0.34 24.09 15.82
C ASP A 133 0.69 24.28 14.34
N GLU A 134 0.91 25.52 13.93
CA GLU A 134 1.18 25.86 12.53
C GLU A 134 2.53 25.36 12.04
N GLN A 135 3.56 25.40 12.88
CA GLN A 135 4.90 24.97 12.50
C GLN A 135 4.96 23.44 12.41
N GLU A 136 4.35 22.73 13.36
CA GLU A 136 4.25 21.27 13.32
C GLU A 136 3.41 20.81 12.12
N ALA A 137 2.27 21.45 11.85
CA ALA A 137 1.43 21.14 10.68
C ALA A 137 2.19 21.29 9.35
N ASN A 138 2.93 22.39 9.18
CA ASN A 138 3.72 22.61 7.96
C ASN A 138 4.85 21.57 7.82
N ASN A 139 5.53 21.22 8.93
CA ASN A 139 6.58 20.21 8.93
C ASN A 139 6.03 18.83 8.57
N LEU A 140 4.92 18.42 9.20
CA LEU A 140 4.28 17.13 8.97
C LEU A 140 3.78 17.00 7.53
N LEU A 141 3.11 18.04 7.01
CA LEU A 141 2.61 18.04 5.64
C LEU A 141 3.76 18.01 4.63
N SER A 142 4.80 18.82 4.81
CA SER A 142 5.94 18.88 3.88
C SER A 142 6.72 17.55 3.84
N SER A 143 6.97 16.93 4.99
CA SER A 143 7.65 15.63 5.06
C SER A 143 6.83 14.52 4.38
N ALA A 144 5.53 14.46 4.68
CA ALA A 144 4.64 13.45 4.10
C ALA A 144 4.50 13.64 2.59
N VAL A 145 4.26 14.87 2.12
CA VAL A 145 4.13 15.19 0.69
C VAL A 145 5.42 14.88 -0.06
N SER A 146 6.59 15.20 0.50
CA SER A 146 7.87 14.88 -0.13
C SER A 146 8.03 13.38 -0.34
N ARG A 147 7.74 12.57 0.69
CA ARG A 147 7.88 11.11 0.63
C ARG A 147 6.85 10.46 -0.30
N LEU A 148 5.58 10.85 -0.19
CA LEU A 148 4.51 10.35 -1.05
C LEU A 148 4.78 10.70 -2.53
N LYS A 149 5.41 11.85 -2.80
CA LYS A 149 5.82 12.22 -4.15
C LYS A 149 7.00 11.38 -4.65
N GLU A 150 8.01 11.13 -3.81
CA GLU A 150 9.16 10.30 -4.17
C GLU A 150 8.76 8.88 -4.58
N ASP A 151 7.73 8.34 -3.93
CA ASP A 151 7.16 7.03 -4.23
C ASP A 151 6.10 7.03 -5.33
N ASP A 152 5.87 8.15 -6.03
CA ASP A 152 4.83 8.32 -7.06
C ASP A 152 3.40 7.97 -6.58
N VAL A 153 3.14 8.13 -5.29
CA VAL A 153 1.79 8.03 -4.69
C VAL A 153 0.97 9.27 -4.99
N ILE A 154 1.63 10.43 -5.07
CA ILE A 154 1.03 11.72 -5.43
C ILE A 154 1.85 12.46 -6.47
N LYS A 155 1.17 13.28 -7.26
CA LYS A 155 1.77 14.28 -8.16
C LYS A 155 1.44 15.67 -7.67
N LEU A 156 2.40 16.59 -7.82
CA LEU A 156 2.22 18.01 -7.49
C LEU A 156 2.18 18.81 -8.78
N ASP A 157 1.04 19.43 -9.05
CA ASP A 157 0.90 20.47 -10.07
C ASP A 157 1.29 21.80 -9.42
N LYS A 158 2.52 22.26 -9.70
CA LYS A 158 3.06 23.49 -9.13
C LYS A 158 2.35 24.75 -9.66
N GLU A 159 1.84 24.71 -10.88
CA GLU A 159 1.18 25.86 -11.50
C GLU A 159 -0.19 26.10 -10.85
N LYS A 160 -0.92 25.01 -10.60
CA LYS A 160 -2.26 25.08 -10.01
C LYS A 160 -2.26 24.94 -8.49
N GLY A 161 -1.11 24.62 -7.88
CA GLY A 161 -0.99 24.37 -6.45
C GLY A 161 -1.83 23.19 -5.98
N THR A 162 -2.01 22.16 -6.82
CA THR A 162 -2.86 20.99 -6.52
C THR A 162 -2.03 19.72 -6.30
N ILE A 163 -2.46 18.92 -5.33
CA ILE A 163 -2.02 17.54 -5.12
C ILE A 163 -2.98 16.62 -5.88
N GLU A 164 -2.45 15.66 -6.62
CA GLU A 164 -3.22 14.63 -7.33
C GLU A 164 -2.78 13.24 -6.89
N LEU A 165 -3.73 12.38 -6.50
CA LEU A 165 -3.49 10.97 -6.22
C LEU A 165 -3.27 10.21 -7.53
N THR A 166 -2.17 9.46 -7.61
CA THR A 166 -1.95 8.49 -8.69
C THR A 166 -2.85 7.27 -8.51
N ASP A 167 -2.98 6.43 -9.53
CA ASP A 167 -3.72 5.17 -9.42
C ASP A 167 -3.07 4.25 -8.37
N PHE A 168 -1.74 4.29 -8.28
CA PHE A 168 -0.97 3.66 -7.22
C PHE A 168 -1.37 4.18 -5.83
N GLY A 169 -1.45 5.50 -5.68
CA GLY A 169 -1.86 6.11 -4.43
C GLY A 169 -3.28 5.78 -4.01
N GLN A 170 -4.20 5.63 -4.97
CA GLN A 170 -5.56 5.16 -4.70
C GLN A 170 -5.58 3.69 -4.26
N ALA A 171 -4.75 2.84 -4.87
CA ALA A 171 -4.65 1.43 -4.48
C ALA A 171 -4.14 1.27 -3.04
N LEU A 172 -3.24 2.13 -2.58
CA LEU A 172 -2.73 2.09 -1.21
C LEU A 172 -3.75 2.49 -0.13
N LEU A 173 -4.88 3.09 -0.52
CA LEU A 173 -5.84 3.57 0.47
C LEU A 173 -6.50 2.42 1.23
N PRO A 174 -6.62 2.55 2.57
CA PRO A 174 -7.46 1.68 3.35
C PRO A 174 -8.94 1.90 3.02
N PRO A 175 -9.83 0.96 3.40
CA PRO A 175 -11.28 1.13 3.25
C PRO A 175 -11.77 2.49 3.78
N LYS A 176 -12.78 3.08 3.12
CA LYS A 176 -13.27 4.43 3.43
C LYS A 176 -13.70 4.58 4.89
N GLU A 177 -14.24 3.53 5.46
CA GLU A 177 -14.70 3.46 6.85
C GLU A 177 -13.53 3.62 7.84
N GLN A 178 -12.33 3.18 7.46
CA GLN A 178 -11.12 3.24 8.28
C GLN A 178 -10.35 4.56 8.10
N ILE A 179 -10.48 5.24 6.95
CA ILE A 179 -9.82 6.54 6.66
C ILE A 179 -10.11 7.55 7.78
N LYS A 180 -11.37 7.72 8.16
CA LYS A 180 -11.77 8.69 9.19
C LYS A 180 -11.16 8.36 10.55
N LYS A 181 -11.11 7.07 10.91
CA LYS A 181 -10.48 6.60 12.15
C LYS A 181 -8.98 6.89 12.17
N ILE A 182 -8.27 6.63 11.07
CA ILE A 182 -6.82 6.87 10.96
C ILE A 182 -6.49 8.36 11.11
N ILE A 183 -7.26 9.23 10.46
CA ILE A 183 -7.10 10.69 10.55
C ILE A 183 -7.24 11.14 12.01
N ILE A 184 -8.30 10.71 12.70
CA ILE A 184 -8.58 11.05 14.10
C ILE A 184 -7.50 10.49 15.03
N ASP A 185 -7.25 9.19 14.97
CA ASP A 185 -6.33 8.50 15.89
C ASP A 185 -4.89 9.01 15.75
N THR A 186 -4.48 9.40 14.54
CA THR A 186 -3.09 9.81 14.27
C THR A 186 -2.87 11.30 14.43
N LEU A 187 -3.78 12.14 13.92
CA LEU A 187 -3.55 13.58 13.86
C LEU A 187 -4.14 14.31 15.09
N ILE A 188 -5.27 13.84 15.65
CA ILE A 188 -5.89 14.49 16.83
C ILE A 188 -5.24 14.03 18.13
N SER A 189 -4.90 12.74 18.23
CA SER A 189 -4.56 12.20 19.55
C SER A 189 -3.15 12.53 20.03
N GLY A 190 -2.19 12.87 19.17
CA GLY A 190 -0.79 13.19 19.55
C GLY A 190 -0.06 12.11 20.40
N LYS A 191 -0.75 11.02 20.78
CA LYS A 191 -0.38 9.95 21.71
C LYS A 191 -0.02 8.67 20.95
N GLY A 192 0.55 8.80 19.76
CA GLY A 192 1.52 7.81 19.29
C GLY A 192 2.84 8.20 19.92
N ASN A 193 3.20 7.52 21.01
CA ASN A 193 4.38 7.79 21.85
C ASN A 193 5.57 8.36 21.08
N LEU A 194 5.95 9.59 21.44
CA LEU A 194 7.25 10.22 21.11
C LEU A 194 8.43 9.59 21.89
N LYS A 195 8.23 8.39 22.42
CA LYS A 195 9.20 7.57 23.14
C LYS A 195 8.84 6.14 22.84
N ASP A 196 9.34 5.62 21.73
CA ASP A 196 9.74 4.23 21.53
C ASP A 196 10.08 4.09 20.05
N PHE A 197 11.41 4.17 19.79
CA PHE A 197 12.16 3.86 18.58
C PHE A 197 12.26 4.93 17.48
#